data_AF-A0A804QUW9-F1
#
_entry.id   AF-A0A804QUW9-F1
#
_cell.length_a   1.000
_cell.length_b   1.000
_cell.length_c   1.000
_cell.angle_alpha   90.00
_cell.angle_beta   90.00
_cell.angle_gamma   90.00
#
_symmetry.space_group_name_H-M   'P 1'
#
loop_
_entity.id
_entity.type
_entity.pdbx_description
1 polymer ?
#
loop_
_entity_poly.entity_id
_entity_poly.type
_entity_poly.pdbx_seq_one_letter_code
_entity_poly.pdbx_strand_id
1 'polypeptide(L)'
;MRLLKLQRKVRCLLRIYQKKSKWLHCAGLYNLGNTCYMNSTLQCLHSVPELKSALLSYSDTVKGNGIDQASHNLTLATRNTFGDLDQSVRPVTPLQFLQTLRKKYPQFAQQHNNVYMQQDAEECWTQLVYTLSQTLTSDSSESAVLPMKQLFGIDLVSRVHCAESGEESMETELVYSLKCHISQDVNHLHEGIKHGLKTELEKASPTLGRTAVYTRESRINELPRYLTVQFVRFFWKRESNQKAKILRKVDYPLELDVYEFCSDELKKKLKAPRQMLRDAENAKLGLYMGKLAAQKKMRSHQVALGNRLVWTLTKLSLLYQRNN
;
A
#
# COMPACT_ATOMS: atom_id res chain seq x y z
N MET A 1 -15.52 -13.53 -41.86
CA MET A 1 -14.63 -12.33 -41.89
C MET A 1 -14.51 -11.53 -40.57
N ARG A 2 -15.50 -11.51 -39.66
CA ARG A 2 -15.42 -10.73 -38.41
C ARG A 2 -14.51 -11.35 -37.33
N LEU A 3 -14.44 -12.70 -37.22
CA LEU A 3 -13.55 -13.39 -36.27
C LEU A 3 -12.05 -13.20 -36.55
N LEU A 4 -11.63 -13.22 -37.82
CA LEU A 4 -10.22 -13.00 -38.21
C LEU A 4 -9.73 -11.58 -37.93
N LYS A 5 -10.61 -10.57 -38.01
CA LYS A 5 -10.29 -9.18 -37.62
C LYS A 5 -10.19 -9.01 -36.10
N LEU A 6 -10.98 -9.77 -35.33
CA LEU A 6 -10.91 -9.78 -33.86
C LEU A 6 -9.63 -10.48 -33.38
N GLN A 7 -9.28 -11.64 -33.95
CA GLN A 7 -8.02 -12.34 -33.61
C GLN A 7 -6.77 -11.54 -34.00
N ARG A 8 -6.77 -10.83 -35.14
CA ARG A 8 -5.68 -9.92 -35.51
C ARG A 8 -5.58 -8.71 -34.57
N LYS A 9 -6.69 -8.13 -34.12
CA LYS A 9 -6.69 -7.06 -33.11
C LYS A 9 -6.19 -7.53 -31.75
N VAL A 10 -6.57 -8.73 -31.30
CA VAL A 10 -6.09 -9.33 -30.04
C VAL A 10 -4.59 -9.65 -30.11
N ARG A 11 -4.09 -10.22 -31.22
CA ARG A 11 -2.64 -10.42 -31.43
C ARG A 11 -1.87 -9.10 -31.51
N CYS A 12 -2.46 -8.05 -32.10
CA CYS A 12 -1.83 -6.74 -32.19
C CYS A 12 -1.81 -6.03 -30.83
N LEU A 13 -2.89 -6.13 -30.04
CA LEU A 13 -2.95 -5.62 -28.67
C LEU A 13 -1.98 -6.36 -27.74
N LEU A 14 -1.87 -7.69 -27.84
CA LEU A 14 -0.85 -8.46 -27.11
C LEU A 14 0.57 -8.05 -27.48
N ARG A 15 0.85 -7.80 -28.78
CA ARG A 15 2.16 -7.29 -29.23
C ARG A 15 2.42 -5.84 -28.82
N ILE A 16 1.40 -4.99 -28.72
CA ILE A 16 1.53 -3.60 -28.27
C ILE A 16 1.71 -3.53 -26.74
N TYR A 17 1.04 -4.42 -25.99
CA TYR A 17 1.24 -4.55 -24.54
C TYR A 17 2.63 -5.13 -24.21
N GLN A 18 3.11 -6.11 -25.00
CA GLN A 18 4.47 -6.62 -24.90
C GLN A 18 5.55 -5.62 -25.37
N LYS A 19 5.20 -4.64 -26.22
CA LYS A 19 6.15 -3.62 -26.70
C LYS A 19 6.33 -2.42 -25.77
N LYS A 20 5.49 -2.23 -24.74
CA LYS A 20 5.60 -1.09 -23.80
C LYS A 20 6.17 -1.41 -22.43
N SER A 21 6.34 -2.69 -22.10
CA SER A 21 7.17 -3.13 -20.98
C SER A 21 8.08 -4.22 -21.50
N LYS A 22 9.38 -3.92 -21.56
CA LYS A 22 10.43 -4.94 -21.69
C LYS A 22 10.32 -5.79 -20.42
N TRP A 23 9.46 -6.82 -20.44
CA TRP A 23 9.40 -7.85 -19.41
C TRP A 23 10.70 -8.64 -19.54
N LEU A 24 11.79 -8.03 -19.07
CA LEU A 24 13.02 -8.72 -18.74
C LEU A 24 12.56 -9.89 -17.87
N HIS A 25 12.79 -11.11 -18.34
CA HIS A 25 12.45 -12.29 -17.56
C HIS A 25 13.24 -12.17 -16.25
N CYS A 26 12.57 -11.84 -15.15
CA CYS A 26 13.26 -11.77 -13.87
C CYS A 26 13.78 -13.17 -13.56
N ALA A 27 15.09 -13.28 -13.35
CA ALA A 27 15.69 -14.53 -12.92
C ALA A 27 15.01 -15.03 -11.63
N GLY A 28 14.92 -16.36 -11.50
CA GLY A 28 14.53 -16.99 -10.24
C GLY A 28 15.65 -16.90 -9.20
N LEU A 29 15.38 -17.35 -7.98
CA LEU A 29 16.39 -17.58 -6.95
C LEU A 29 16.45 -19.07 -6.63
N TYR A 30 17.66 -19.64 -6.57
CA TYR A 30 17.84 -21.02 -6.10
C TYR A 30 17.48 -21.13 -4.61
N ASN A 31 16.81 -22.22 -4.23
CA ASN A 31 16.52 -22.52 -2.84
C ASN A 31 17.75 -23.22 -2.21
N LEU A 32 18.29 -22.64 -1.15
CA LEU A 32 19.49 -23.10 -0.43
C LEU A 32 19.13 -23.88 0.86
N GLY A 33 18.03 -24.62 0.80
CA GLY A 33 17.46 -25.37 1.94
C GLY A 33 16.57 -24.50 2.82
N ASN A 34 15.26 -24.75 2.79
CA ASN A 34 14.25 -24.03 3.59
C ASN A 34 14.28 -22.50 3.46
N THR A 35 14.80 -21.95 2.36
CA THR A 35 15.00 -20.51 2.14
C THR A 35 13.95 -19.86 1.24
N CYS A 36 12.85 -20.55 0.95
CA CYS A 36 11.77 -20.01 0.11
C CYS A 36 11.12 -18.75 0.69
N TYR A 37 11.09 -18.60 2.02
CA TYR A 37 10.63 -17.39 2.71
C TYR A 37 11.45 -16.16 2.28
N MET A 38 12.78 -16.31 2.26
CA MET A 38 13.72 -15.27 1.86
C MET A 38 13.62 -14.95 0.37
N ASN A 39 13.57 -15.98 -0.48
CA ASN A 39 13.48 -15.81 -1.93
C ASN A 39 12.21 -15.02 -2.31
N SER A 40 11.09 -15.34 -1.68
CA SER A 40 9.82 -14.64 -1.89
C SER A 40 9.91 -13.16 -1.46
N THR A 41 10.47 -12.90 -0.27
CA THR A 41 10.68 -11.53 0.24
C THR A 41 11.57 -10.70 -0.69
N LEU A 42 12.69 -11.25 -1.16
CA LEU A 42 13.59 -10.57 -2.09
C LEU A 42 12.92 -10.24 -3.41
N GLN A 43 12.17 -11.18 -3.98
CA GLN A 43 11.46 -10.97 -5.25
C GLN A 43 10.34 -9.93 -5.13
N CYS A 44 9.63 -9.89 -4.00
CA CYS A 44 8.64 -8.85 -3.74
C CYS A 44 9.29 -7.46 -3.69
N LEU A 45 10.41 -7.30 -2.97
CA LEU A 45 11.12 -6.01 -2.91
C LEU A 45 11.78 -5.62 -4.24
N HIS A 46 12.29 -6.59 -4.99
CA HIS A 46 12.90 -6.38 -6.32
C HIS A 46 11.92 -5.79 -7.34
N SER A 47 10.61 -6.06 -7.16
CA SER A 47 9.55 -5.52 -8.02
C SER A 47 9.37 -4.00 -7.93
N VAL A 48 10.01 -3.33 -6.96
CA VAL A 48 9.89 -1.88 -6.71
C VAL A 48 11.06 -1.10 -7.36
N PRO A 49 10.85 -0.43 -8.52
CA PRO A 49 11.93 0.20 -9.30
C PRO A 49 12.65 1.33 -8.58
N GLU A 50 11.92 2.12 -7.79
CA GLU A 50 12.47 3.22 -7.01
C GLU A 50 13.38 2.71 -5.89
N LEU A 51 13.05 1.57 -5.28
CA LEU A 51 13.92 0.90 -4.31
C LEU A 51 15.22 0.42 -4.97
N LYS A 52 15.12 -0.17 -6.17
CA LYS A 52 16.32 -0.57 -6.94
C LYS A 52 17.20 0.64 -7.24
N SER A 53 16.62 1.75 -7.66
CA SER A 53 17.34 2.99 -7.92
C SER A 53 18.05 3.52 -6.66
N ALA A 54 17.37 3.51 -5.51
CA ALA A 54 17.95 3.90 -4.24
C ALA A 54 19.12 2.99 -3.84
N LEU A 55 18.97 1.67 -3.99
CA LEU A 55 20.03 0.70 -3.73
C LEU A 55 21.23 0.90 -4.66
N LEU A 56 21.03 1.17 -5.96
CA LEU A 56 22.12 1.42 -6.90
C LEU A 56 22.92 2.68 -6.56
N SER A 57 22.29 3.69 -5.96
CA SER A 57 22.95 4.91 -5.48
C SER A 57 23.69 4.75 -4.14
N TYR A 58 23.53 3.60 -3.46
CA TYR A 58 24.16 3.34 -2.18
C TYR A 58 25.66 3.07 -2.33
N SER A 59 26.48 3.74 -1.51
CA SER A 59 27.96 3.66 -1.56
C SER A 59 28.51 2.34 -1.03
N ASP A 60 29.64 1.90 -1.58
CA ASP A 60 30.42 0.76 -1.08
C ASP A 60 31.21 1.08 0.19
N THR A 61 31.38 2.37 0.51
CA THR A 61 32.08 2.81 1.71
C THR A 61 31.12 2.94 2.89
N VAL A 62 31.53 2.42 4.05
CA VAL A 62 30.83 2.60 5.32
C VAL A 62 30.97 4.08 5.69
N LYS A 63 29.90 4.85 5.50
CA LYS A 63 29.86 6.24 5.96
C LYS A 63 29.79 6.21 7.49
N GLY A 64 30.61 7.02 8.15
CA GLY A 64 30.74 7.10 9.62
C GLY A 64 29.49 7.60 10.37
N ASN A 65 28.29 7.47 9.78
CA ASN A 65 27.02 7.96 10.28
C ASN A 65 26.37 7.03 11.34
N GLY A 66 27.17 6.27 12.09
CA GLY A 66 26.65 5.36 13.12
C GLY A 66 25.90 4.12 12.61
N ILE A 67 25.99 3.81 11.30
CA ILE A 67 25.44 2.58 10.71
C ILE A 67 26.35 1.40 11.09
N ASP A 68 25.77 0.33 11.64
CA ASP A 68 26.54 -0.87 11.96
C ASP A 68 27.00 -1.61 10.69
N GLN A 69 28.18 -2.22 10.78
CA GLN A 69 28.79 -2.93 9.65
C GLN A 69 27.90 -4.05 9.10
N ALA A 70 27.11 -4.72 9.95
CA ALA A 70 26.25 -5.83 9.52
C ALA A 70 25.07 -5.31 8.68
N SER A 71 24.46 -4.18 9.06
CA SER A 71 23.46 -3.47 8.27
C SER A 71 24.01 -3.04 6.91
N HIS A 72 25.19 -2.40 6.91
CA HIS A 72 25.83 -1.97 5.68
C HIS A 72 26.06 -3.15 4.72
N ASN A 73 26.61 -4.26 5.24
CA ASN A 73 26.86 -5.46 4.45
C ASN A 73 25.56 -6.09 3.92
N LEU A 74 24.48 -6.10 4.71
CA LEU A 74 23.20 -6.65 4.26
C LEU A 74 22.59 -5.81 3.15
N THR A 75 22.69 -4.48 3.24
CA THR A 75 22.23 -3.56 2.18
C THR A 75 23.04 -3.75 0.90
N LEU A 76 24.37 -3.87 0.98
CA LEU A 76 25.21 -4.19 -0.18
C LEU A 76 24.85 -5.54 -0.80
N ALA A 77 24.66 -6.58 0.02
CA ALA A 77 24.27 -7.90 -0.46
C ALA A 77 22.90 -7.87 -1.15
N THR A 78 21.96 -7.06 -0.64
CA THR A 78 20.65 -6.83 -1.27
C THR A 78 20.80 -6.16 -2.64
N ARG A 79 21.56 -5.07 -2.71
CA ARG A 79 21.85 -4.35 -3.96
C ARG A 79 22.48 -5.27 -5.01
N ASN A 80 23.50 -6.04 -4.63
CA ASN A 80 24.20 -6.93 -5.54
C ASN A 80 23.28 -8.05 -6.03
N THR A 81 22.48 -8.67 -5.13
CA THR A 81 21.49 -9.69 -5.51
C THR A 81 20.46 -9.13 -6.50
N PHE A 82 20.02 -7.89 -6.33
CA PHE A 82 19.11 -7.24 -7.29
C PHE A 82 19.77 -6.99 -8.64
N GLY A 83 21.04 -6.59 -8.64
CA GLY A 83 21.85 -6.45 -9.87
C GLY A 83 21.98 -7.78 -10.62
N ASP A 84 22.27 -8.86 -9.91
CA ASP A 84 22.38 -10.21 -10.50
C ASP A 84 21.04 -10.66 -11.09
N LEU A 85 19.92 -10.38 -10.41
CA LEU A 85 18.57 -10.70 -10.90
C LEU A 85 18.19 -9.93 -12.16
N ASP A 86 18.64 -8.68 -12.30
CA ASP A 86 18.41 -7.85 -13.48
C ASP A 86 19.30 -8.25 -14.66
N GLN A 87 20.49 -8.79 -14.41
CA GLN A 87 21.44 -9.16 -15.47
C GLN A 87 21.30 -10.62 -15.93
N SER A 88 20.78 -11.49 -15.07
CA SER A 88 20.71 -12.92 -15.35
C SER A 88 19.39 -13.33 -16.00
N VAL A 89 19.48 -14.33 -16.88
CA VAL A 89 18.32 -15.09 -17.39
C VAL A 89 18.12 -16.38 -16.58
N ARG A 90 19.20 -16.90 -15.98
CA ARG A 90 19.18 -18.13 -15.17
C ARG A 90 18.93 -17.80 -13.71
N PRO A 91 18.41 -18.74 -12.90
CA PRO A 91 18.25 -18.49 -11.48
C PRO A 91 19.57 -18.10 -10.81
N VAL A 92 19.51 -17.11 -9.92
CA VAL A 92 20.66 -16.58 -9.16
C VAL A 92 20.77 -17.34 -7.84
N THR A 93 22.00 -17.54 -7.36
CA THR A 93 22.28 -18.19 -6.07
C THR A 93 22.54 -17.11 -5.00
N PRO A 94 21.59 -16.80 -4.10
CA PRO A 94 21.73 -15.70 -3.14
C PRO A 94 22.57 -16.08 -1.90
N LEU A 95 23.72 -16.74 -2.10
CA LEU A 95 24.53 -17.30 -0.99
C LEU A 95 25.08 -16.20 -0.08
N GLN A 96 25.66 -15.15 -0.65
CA GLN A 96 26.27 -14.06 0.12
C GLN A 96 25.21 -13.26 0.89
N PHE A 97 24.04 -13.04 0.29
CA PHE A 97 22.90 -12.44 0.98
C PHE A 97 22.46 -13.29 2.16
N LEU A 98 22.26 -14.60 1.97
CA LEU A 98 21.81 -15.51 3.02
C LEU A 98 22.79 -15.57 4.20
N GLN A 99 24.10 -15.64 3.92
CA GLN A 99 25.14 -15.63 4.95
C GLN A 99 25.11 -14.33 5.75
N THR A 100 24.96 -13.19 5.08
CA THR A 100 24.91 -11.87 5.72
C THR A 100 23.64 -11.70 6.55
N LEU A 101 22.50 -12.17 6.03
CA LEU A 101 21.22 -12.18 6.74
C LEU A 101 21.33 -12.97 8.05
N ARG A 102 21.87 -14.20 7.99
CA ARG A 102 22.06 -15.07 9.17
C ARG A 102 23.04 -14.49 10.19
N LYS A 103 24.08 -13.80 9.72
CA LYS A 103 25.06 -13.14 10.60
C LYS A 103 24.44 -11.97 11.36
N LYS A 104 23.63 -11.14 10.69
CA LYS A 104 22.96 -10.00 11.31
C LYS A 104 21.79 -10.44 12.20
N TYR A 105 21.05 -11.44 11.77
CA TYR A 105 19.82 -11.92 12.39
C TYR A 105 19.94 -13.42 12.67
N PRO A 106 20.52 -13.80 13.83
CA PRO A 106 20.79 -15.20 14.19
C PRO A 106 19.56 -16.11 14.23
N GLN A 107 18.35 -15.56 14.34
CA GLN A 107 17.12 -16.35 14.24
C GLN A 107 17.02 -17.11 12.91
N PHE A 108 17.55 -16.55 11.82
CA PHE A 108 17.57 -17.22 10.51
C PHE A 108 18.67 -18.29 10.40
N ALA A 109 19.54 -18.38 11.41
CA ALA A 109 20.59 -19.39 11.53
C ALA A 109 20.19 -20.57 12.43
N GLN A 110 18.96 -20.60 12.98
CA GLN A 110 18.48 -21.72 13.78
C GLN A 110 18.51 -23.03 12.97
N GLN A 111 19.00 -24.08 13.60
CA GLN A 111 19.17 -25.40 13.00
C GLN A 111 18.41 -26.46 13.80
N HIS A 112 17.85 -27.41 13.09
CA HIS A 112 17.27 -28.63 13.65
C HIS A 112 17.87 -29.82 12.90
N ASN A 113 18.45 -30.78 13.63
CA ASN A 113 19.19 -31.92 13.06
C ASN A 113 20.26 -31.50 12.03
N ASN A 114 21.08 -30.48 12.36
CA ASN A 114 22.13 -29.92 11.49
C ASN A 114 21.62 -29.31 10.16
N VAL A 115 20.31 -29.11 10.01
CA VAL A 115 19.69 -28.45 8.85
C VAL A 115 19.07 -27.13 9.27
N TYR A 116 19.28 -26.07 8.50
CA TYR A 116 18.64 -24.78 8.77
C TYR A 116 17.12 -24.87 8.70
N MET A 117 16.46 -24.30 9.70
CA MET A 117 15.01 -24.30 9.80
C MET A 117 14.37 -23.31 8.83
N GLN A 118 13.14 -23.60 8.41
CA GLN A 118 12.31 -22.63 7.71
C GLN A 118 11.86 -21.54 8.69
N GLN A 119 11.86 -20.30 8.23
CA GLN A 119 11.54 -19.12 9.03
C GLN A 119 10.36 -18.35 8.43
N ASP A 120 9.86 -17.36 9.16
CA ASP A 120 8.74 -16.54 8.73
C ASP A 120 9.17 -15.52 7.65
N ALA A 121 8.43 -15.46 6.54
CA ALA A 121 8.69 -14.50 5.47
C ALA A 121 8.37 -13.07 5.92
N GLU A 122 7.40 -12.91 6.81
CA GLU A 122 7.05 -11.62 7.38
C GLU A 122 8.18 -11.08 8.26
N GLU A 123 8.78 -11.92 9.10
CA GLU A 123 9.93 -11.52 9.91
C GLU A 123 11.11 -11.14 9.01
N CYS A 124 11.39 -11.92 7.97
CA CYS A 124 12.41 -11.60 6.99
C CYS A 124 12.14 -10.27 6.27
N TRP A 125 10.88 -9.98 5.91
CA TRP A 125 10.48 -8.71 5.31
C TRP A 125 10.71 -7.54 6.27
N THR A 126 10.19 -7.65 7.49
CA THR A 126 10.26 -6.59 8.50
C THR A 126 11.71 -6.26 8.86
N GLN A 127 12.56 -7.27 9.08
CA GLN A 127 13.98 -7.06 9.37
C GLN A 127 14.75 -6.44 8.19
N LEU A 128 14.43 -6.84 6.96
CA LEU A 128 15.07 -6.29 5.77
C LEU A 128 14.64 -4.84 5.53
N VAL A 129 13.34 -4.54 5.59
CA VAL A 129 12.82 -3.17 5.45
C VAL A 129 13.38 -2.25 6.53
N TYR A 130 13.49 -2.72 7.77
CA TYR A 130 14.12 -1.99 8.86
C TYR A 130 15.61 -1.71 8.59
N THR A 131 16.36 -2.71 8.13
CA THR A 131 17.78 -2.51 7.75
C THR A 131 17.92 -1.47 6.65
N LEU A 132 17.06 -1.56 5.62
CA LEU A 132 17.08 -0.63 4.49
C LEU A 132 16.68 0.78 4.92
N SER A 133 15.75 0.95 5.88
CA SER A 133 15.33 2.28 6.34
C SER A 133 16.41 2.99 7.15
N GLN A 134 17.27 2.24 7.85
CA GLN A 134 18.42 2.78 8.56
C GLN A 134 19.60 3.11 7.65
N THR A 135 19.80 2.31 6.59
CA THR A 135 21.00 2.43 5.73
C THR A 135 20.78 3.35 4.54
N LEU A 136 19.60 3.34 3.92
CA LEU A 136 19.25 4.24 2.82
C LEU A 136 18.85 5.60 3.39
N THR A 137 19.81 6.32 3.96
CA THR A 137 19.66 7.72 4.38
C THR A 137 20.34 8.62 3.35
N SER A 138 19.74 9.77 3.02
CA SER A 138 20.37 10.74 2.12
C SER A 138 21.43 11.56 2.88
N ASP A 139 22.60 11.74 2.27
CA ASP A 139 23.83 12.32 2.86
C ASP A 139 23.77 13.80 3.25
N SER A 140 22.63 14.47 3.11
CA SER A 140 22.54 15.92 3.24
C SER A 140 21.46 16.34 4.23
N SER A 141 21.89 16.73 5.44
CA SER A 141 21.27 17.71 6.37
C SER A 141 19.75 17.64 6.57
N GLU A 142 19.29 17.25 7.77
CA GLU A 142 18.01 17.47 8.49
C GLU A 142 16.63 17.39 7.78
N SER A 143 16.54 17.51 6.46
CA SER A 143 15.32 17.40 5.64
C SER A 143 15.46 16.32 4.54
N ALA A 144 16.46 15.45 4.71
CA ALA A 144 16.78 14.38 3.78
C ALA A 144 15.62 13.37 3.75
N VAL A 145 14.83 13.37 2.67
CA VAL A 145 13.73 12.43 2.46
C VAL A 145 14.30 11.01 2.52
N LEU A 146 13.90 10.26 3.54
CA LEU A 146 14.25 8.84 3.68
C LEU A 146 13.51 8.07 2.57
N PRO A 147 14.22 7.48 1.57
CA PRO A 147 13.60 6.75 0.47
C PRO A 147 12.65 5.67 0.98
N MET A 148 13.02 4.95 2.04
CA MET A 148 12.16 3.92 2.63
C MET A 148 10.90 4.50 3.27
N LYS A 149 10.98 5.65 3.94
CA LYS A 149 9.78 6.34 4.47
C LYS A 149 8.86 6.75 3.32
N GLN A 150 9.40 7.32 2.24
CA GLN A 150 8.58 7.74 1.09
C GLN A 150 7.94 6.54 0.36
N LEU A 151 8.67 5.44 0.24
CA LEU A 151 8.23 4.28 -0.52
C LEU A 151 7.22 3.42 0.25
N PHE A 152 7.47 3.15 1.53
CA PHE A 152 6.70 2.19 2.32
C PHE A 152 6.18 2.73 3.66
N GLY A 153 6.60 3.93 4.07
CA GLY A 153 6.22 4.53 5.35
C GLY A 153 4.76 4.98 5.37
N ILE A 154 4.04 4.59 6.41
CA ILE A 154 2.65 4.93 6.66
C ILE A 154 2.61 5.71 7.96
N ASP A 155 2.27 6.99 7.89
CA ASP A 155 2.07 7.80 9.08
C ASP A 155 0.63 7.60 9.58
N LEU A 156 0.49 7.05 10.79
CA LEU A 156 -0.76 6.83 11.49
C LEU A 156 -0.96 7.90 12.57
N VAL A 157 -2.21 8.36 12.70
CA VAL A 157 -2.67 9.17 13.83
C VAL A 157 -3.67 8.32 14.60
N SER A 158 -3.40 8.13 15.89
CA SER A 158 -4.11 7.22 16.77
C SER A 158 -4.76 7.99 17.89
N ARG A 159 -6.09 7.85 18.02
CA ARG A 159 -6.86 8.36 19.14
C ARG A 159 -6.92 7.26 20.21
N VAL A 160 -6.33 7.50 21.37
CA VAL A 160 -6.36 6.57 22.51
C VAL A 160 -7.31 7.13 23.55
N HIS A 161 -8.37 6.39 23.87
CA HIS A 161 -9.38 6.85 24.82
C HIS A 161 -9.75 5.76 25.83
N CYS A 162 -9.99 6.16 27.08
CA CYS A 162 -10.52 5.31 28.14
C CYS A 162 -12.02 5.57 28.29
N ALA A 163 -12.84 4.52 28.15
CA ALA A 163 -14.28 4.64 28.33
C ALA A 163 -14.66 4.90 29.80
N GLU A 164 -13.86 4.43 30.77
CA GLU A 164 -14.15 4.55 32.20
C GLU A 164 -13.76 5.93 32.77
N SER A 165 -12.58 6.45 32.40
CA SER A 165 -12.07 7.72 32.95
C SER A 165 -12.34 8.94 32.06
N GLY A 166 -12.76 8.73 30.81
CA GLY A 166 -12.93 9.80 29.82
C GLY A 166 -11.61 10.41 29.33
N GLU A 167 -10.47 9.85 29.71
CA GLU A 167 -9.15 10.28 29.26
C GLU A 167 -8.99 10.06 27.76
N GLU A 168 -8.42 11.04 27.06
CA GLU A 168 -8.15 10.99 25.63
C GLU A 168 -6.75 11.54 25.33
N SER A 169 -6.00 10.82 24.50
CA SER A 169 -4.73 11.28 23.93
C SER A 169 -4.64 11.00 22.43
N MET A 170 -3.82 11.80 21.75
CA MET A 170 -3.47 11.59 20.35
C MET A 170 -2.00 11.15 20.26
N GLU A 171 -1.75 10.08 19.52
CA GLU A 171 -0.42 9.53 19.28
C GLU A 171 -0.17 9.47 17.77
N THR A 172 1.04 9.80 17.32
CA THR A 172 1.46 9.65 15.92
C THR A 172 2.50 8.54 15.81
N GLU A 173 2.33 7.61 14.86
CA GLU A 173 3.20 6.45 14.68
C GLU A 173 3.55 6.27 13.20
N LEU A 174 4.84 6.03 12.90
CA LEU A 174 5.29 5.62 11.56
C LEU A 174 5.41 4.09 11.52
N VAL A 175 4.65 3.45 10.64
CA VAL A 175 4.70 2.00 10.41
C VAL A 175 5.03 1.69 8.95
N TYR A 176 5.55 0.49 8.68
CA TYR A 176 5.89 0.04 7.32
C TYR A 176 4.94 -1.02 6.76
N SER A 177 3.95 -1.45 7.56
CA SER A 177 2.93 -2.42 7.17
C SER A 177 1.63 -2.16 7.92
N LEU A 178 0.49 -2.31 7.24
CA LEU A 178 -0.82 -2.39 7.89
C LEU A 178 -1.10 -3.82 8.32
N LYS A 179 -1.54 -3.99 9.57
CA LYS A 179 -1.94 -5.30 10.07
C LYS A 179 -3.38 -5.58 9.65
N CYS A 180 -3.59 -6.73 9.02
CA CYS A 180 -4.91 -7.28 8.75
C CYS A 180 -5.16 -8.38 9.80
N HIS A 181 -5.93 -8.06 10.84
CA HIS A 181 -6.33 -9.02 11.86
C HIS A 181 -7.49 -9.87 11.34
N ILE A 182 -7.30 -11.19 11.33
CA ILE A 182 -8.27 -12.14 10.78
C ILE A 182 -8.95 -12.83 11.95
N SER A 183 -10.20 -12.45 12.19
CA SER A 183 -11.07 -13.06 13.19
C SER A 183 -12.11 -13.95 12.51
N GLN A 184 -13.00 -14.58 13.28
CA GLN A 184 -14.02 -15.49 12.75
C GLN A 184 -15.05 -14.79 11.85
N ASP A 185 -15.20 -13.49 12.03
CA ASP A 185 -16.12 -12.57 11.36
C ASP A 185 -15.50 -11.89 10.11
N VAL A 186 -14.19 -12.03 9.88
CA VAL A 186 -13.50 -11.40 8.75
C VAL A 186 -13.52 -12.31 7.52
N ASN A 187 -14.16 -11.85 6.45
CA ASN A 187 -14.18 -12.51 5.13
C ASN A 187 -13.42 -11.72 4.08
N HIS A 188 -13.34 -10.41 4.23
CA HIS A 188 -12.71 -9.51 3.27
C HIS A 188 -11.52 -8.78 3.88
N LEU A 189 -10.50 -8.50 3.07
CA LEU A 189 -9.31 -7.75 3.47
C LEU A 189 -9.65 -6.41 4.14
N HIS A 190 -10.67 -5.72 3.63
CA HIS A 190 -11.11 -4.44 4.13
C HIS A 190 -11.55 -4.50 5.61
N GLU A 191 -12.30 -5.53 5.99
CA GLU A 191 -12.73 -5.77 7.37
C GLU A 191 -11.54 -6.06 8.28
N GLY A 192 -10.60 -6.89 7.80
CA GLY A 192 -9.40 -7.23 8.57
C GLY A 192 -8.47 -6.04 8.80
N ILE A 193 -8.36 -5.11 7.86
CA ILE A 193 -7.63 -3.84 8.05
C ILE A 193 -8.38 -2.94 9.05
N LYS A 194 -9.71 -2.89 8.99
CA LYS A 194 -10.53 -2.12 9.95
C LYS A 194 -10.31 -2.60 11.38
N HIS A 195 -10.27 -3.92 11.59
CA HIS A 195 -9.92 -4.51 12.89
C HIS A 195 -8.43 -4.27 13.23
N GLY A 196 -7.56 -4.30 12.22
CA GLY A 196 -6.16 -3.86 12.29
C GLY A 196 -5.93 -2.51 12.95
N LEU A 197 -6.77 -1.54 12.59
CA LEU A 197 -6.65 -0.15 13.02
C LEU A 197 -7.27 0.13 14.39
N LYS A 198 -8.04 -0.81 14.94
CA LYS A 198 -8.68 -0.69 16.25
C LYS A 198 -8.10 -1.74 17.19
N THR A 199 -7.38 -1.28 18.21
CA THR A 199 -6.74 -2.18 19.18
C THR A 199 -7.09 -1.77 20.60
N GLU A 200 -7.38 -2.76 21.44
CA GLU A 200 -7.53 -2.57 22.89
C GLU A 200 -6.17 -2.72 23.56
N LEU A 201 -5.90 -1.89 24.56
CA LEU A 201 -4.65 -1.88 25.30
C LEU A 201 -4.89 -1.60 26.78
N GLU A 202 -4.16 -2.28 27.65
CA GLU A 202 -4.21 -2.07 29.09
C GLU A 202 -3.16 -1.03 29.48
N LYS A 203 -3.59 0.08 30.09
CA LYS A 203 -2.71 1.14 30.61
C LYS A 203 -3.11 1.48 32.04
N ALA A 204 -2.13 1.85 32.86
CA ALA A 204 -2.40 2.44 34.17
C ALA A 204 -3.04 3.82 33.97
N SER A 205 -4.28 3.98 34.42
CA SER A 205 -4.98 5.28 34.40
C SER A 205 -4.52 6.11 35.60
N PRO A 206 -3.96 7.32 35.36
CA PRO A 206 -3.66 8.25 36.44
C PRO A 206 -4.90 8.66 37.24
N THR A 207 -6.05 8.79 36.57
CA THR A 207 -7.31 9.23 37.20
C THR A 207 -7.93 8.13 38.07
N LEU A 208 -7.86 6.86 37.64
CA LEU A 208 -8.45 5.73 38.38
C LEU A 208 -7.46 5.07 39.36
N GLY A 209 -6.17 5.37 39.26
CA GLY A 209 -5.12 4.77 40.10
C GLY A 209 -4.95 3.25 39.90
N ARG A 210 -5.48 2.70 38.80
CA ARG A 210 -5.45 1.28 38.46
C ARG A 210 -5.31 1.07 36.95
N THR A 211 -4.99 -0.17 36.54
CA THR A 211 -5.02 -0.56 35.12
C THR A 211 -6.45 -0.49 34.60
N ALA A 212 -6.63 0.19 33.48
CA ALA A 212 -7.88 0.30 32.75
C ALA A 212 -7.67 -0.06 31.28
N VAL A 213 -8.76 -0.44 30.61
CA VAL A 213 -8.75 -0.76 29.18
C VAL A 213 -8.94 0.51 28.37
N TYR A 214 -7.98 0.80 27.51
CA TYR A 214 -8.02 1.90 26.55
C TYR A 214 -8.27 1.33 25.15
N THR A 215 -9.03 2.08 24.36
CA THR A 215 -9.24 1.78 22.95
C THR A 215 -8.40 2.73 22.11
N ARG A 216 -7.51 2.18 21.29
CA ARG A 216 -6.73 2.90 20.28
C ARG A 216 -7.39 2.75 18.93
N GLU A 217 -7.81 3.85 18.34
CA GLU A 217 -8.35 3.91 16.98
C GLU A 217 -7.40 4.70 16.07
N SER A 218 -6.82 4.00 15.10
CA SER A 218 -5.79 4.53 14.21
C SER A 218 -6.38 4.94 12.86
N ARG A 219 -5.90 6.04 12.30
CA ARG A 219 -6.25 6.53 10.96
C ARG A 219 -4.99 6.84 10.18
N ILE A 220 -5.02 6.61 8.88
CA ILE A 220 -3.89 6.90 8.00
C ILE A 220 -3.83 8.41 7.74
N ASN A 221 -2.74 9.04 8.15
CA ASN A 221 -2.50 10.47 7.95
C ASN A 221 -1.73 10.76 6.66
N GLU A 222 -0.77 9.89 6.32
CA GLU A 222 -0.02 9.95 5.07
C GLU A 222 0.12 8.55 4.46
N LEU A 223 -0.09 8.45 3.15
CA LEU A 223 -0.03 7.19 2.40
C LEU A 223 1.34 7.02 1.72
N PRO A 224 1.95 5.81 1.79
CA PRO A 224 3.13 5.49 1.00
C PRO A 224 2.80 5.31 -0.48
N ARG A 225 3.83 5.31 -1.33
CA ARG A 225 3.70 4.87 -2.73
C ARG A 225 3.36 3.38 -2.85
N TYR A 226 3.94 2.56 -1.98
CA TYR A 226 3.75 1.12 -1.92
C TYR A 226 3.19 0.73 -0.56
N LEU A 227 1.96 0.24 -0.55
CA LEU A 227 1.29 -0.18 0.67
C LEU A 227 1.53 -1.66 0.94
N THR A 228 2.17 -1.97 2.07
CA THR A 228 2.34 -3.35 2.54
C THR A 228 1.21 -3.70 3.50
N VAL A 229 0.53 -4.84 3.28
CA VAL A 229 -0.48 -5.37 4.20
C VAL A 229 -0.06 -6.74 4.71
N GLN A 230 0.06 -6.86 6.04
CA GLN A 230 0.45 -8.07 6.74
C GLN A 230 -0.81 -8.83 7.20
N PHE A 231 -0.99 -10.05 6.71
CA PHE A 231 -2.06 -10.93 7.18
C PHE A 231 -1.63 -11.61 8.49
N VAL A 232 -2.21 -11.18 9.61
CA VAL A 232 -1.90 -11.74 10.94
C VAL A 232 -2.65 -13.06 11.12
N ARG A 233 -2.08 -14.15 10.58
CA ARG A 233 -2.69 -15.50 10.58
C ARG A 233 -2.17 -16.41 11.68
N PHE A 234 -1.07 -16.07 12.33
CA PHE A 234 -0.50 -16.91 13.37
C PHE A 234 -0.94 -16.43 14.73
N PHE A 235 -1.41 -17.36 15.56
CA PHE A 235 -1.75 -17.08 16.95
C PHE A 235 -1.33 -18.26 17.83
N TRP A 236 -1.13 -17.98 19.11
CA TRP A 236 -0.83 -19.02 20.09
C TRP A 236 -2.13 -19.58 20.67
N LYS A 237 -2.34 -20.88 20.52
CA LYS A 237 -3.48 -21.56 21.13
C LYS A 237 -3.08 -22.02 22.53
N ARG A 238 -3.58 -21.31 23.56
CA ARG A 238 -3.25 -21.58 24.98
C ARG A 238 -3.65 -22.99 25.41
N GLU A 239 -4.79 -23.50 24.93
CA GLU A 239 -5.30 -24.84 25.26
C GLU A 239 -4.34 -25.96 24.86
N SER A 240 -3.66 -25.83 23.71
CA SER A 240 -2.79 -26.85 23.15
C SER A 240 -1.30 -26.51 23.22
N ASN A 241 -0.96 -25.37 23.84
CA ASN A 241 0.40 -24.81 23.88
C ASN A 241 1.14 -24.93 22.54
N GLN A 242 0.45 -24.56 21.46
CA GLN A 242 0.97 -24.67 20.11
C GLN A 242 0.65 -23.42 19.30
N LYS A 243 1.59 -23.05 18.41
CA LYS A 243 1.36 -22.04 17.37
C LYS A 243 0.41 -22.61 16.32
N ALA A 244 -0.73 -21.95 16.14
CA ALA A 244 -1.74 -22.31 15.15
C ALA A 244 -1.79 -21.28 14.01
N LYS A 245 -2.24 -21.73 12.83
CA LYS A 245 -2.42 -20.89 11.64
C LYS A 245 -3.89 -20.79 11.27
N ILE A 246 -4.36 -19.57 11.05
CA ILE A 246 -5.70 -19.29 10.55
C ILE A 246 -5.74 -19.59 9.05
N LEU A 247 -6.38 -20.70 8.69
CA LEU A 247 -6.55 -21.18 7.32
C LEU A 247 -7.83 -20.64 6.65
N ARG A 248 -8.59 -19.78 7.32
CA ARG A 248 -9.80 -19.16 6.78
C ARG A 248 -9.49 -18.41 5.49
N LYS A 249 -10.36 -18.56 4.49
CA LYS A 249 -10.32 -17.79 3.25
C LYS A 249 -10.61 -16.32 3.57
N VAL A 250 -9.77 -15.43 3.08
CA VAL A 250 -9.98 -13.98 3.15
C VAL A 250 -9.79 -13.45 1.74
N ASP A 251 -10.84 -12.85 1.18
CA ASP A 251 -10.82 -12.32 -0.17
C ASP A 251 -10.17 -10.93 -0.18
N TYR A 252 -9.22 -10.72 -1.10
CA TYR A 252 -8.54 -9.44 -1.32
C TYR A 252 -8.75 -9.01 -2.77
N PRO A 253 -9.20 -7.76 -3.00
CA PRO A 253 -9.45 -7.27 -4.35
C PRO A 253 -8.15 -6.95 -5.08
N LEU A 254 -8.19 -6.95 -6.41
CA LEU A 254 -7.08 -6.47 -7.24
C LEU A 254 -6.84 -4.96 -7.06
N GLU A 255 -7.92 -4.20 -6.85
CA GLU A 255 -7.90 -2.77 -6.56
C GLU A 255 -8.40 -2.53 -5.14
N LEU A 256 -7.53 -2.01 -4.27
CA LEU A 256 -7.85 -1.74 -2.88
C LEU A 256 -8.16 -0.25 -2.67
N ASP A 257 -9.35 0.04 -2.16
CA ASP A 257 -9.71 1.38 -1.72
C ASP A 257 -9.44 1.56 -0.22
N VAL A 258 -8.49 2.44 0.11
CA VAL A 258 -8.10 2.76 1.49
C VAL A 258 -8.69 4.09 2.00
N TYR A 259 -9.55 4.75 1.21
CA TYR A 259 -10.08 6.07 1.53
C TYR A 259 -10.85 6.11 2.87
N GLU A 260 -11.56 5.03 3.23
CA GLU A 260 -12.28 4.94 4.51
C GLU A 260 -11.35 5.01 5.73
N PHE A 261 -10.14 4.43 5.61
CA PHE A 261 -9.15 4.33 6.67
C PHE A 261 -8.36 5.61 6.92
N CYS A 262 -8.44 6.56 5.99
CA CYS A 262 -7.71 7.82 6.05
C CYS A 262 -8.28 8.80 7.11
N SER A 263 -7.43 9.68 7.62
CA SER A 263 -7.82 10.83 8.46
C SER A 263 -8.68 11.81 7.65
N ASP A 264 -9.47 12.65 8.32
CA ASP A 264 -10.33 13.61 7.63
C ASP A 264 -9.53 14.66 6.86
N GLU A 265 -8.34 15.00 7.32
CA GLU A 265 -7.40 15.88 6.62
C GLU A 265 -6.91 15.24 5.32
N LEU A 266 -6.48 13.98 5.36
CA LEU A 266 -6.05 13.26 4.17
C LEU A 266 -7.21 13.03 3.20
N LYS A 267 -8.41 12.71 3.70
CA LYS A 267 -9.63 12.59 2.89
C LYS A 267 -9.92 13.88 2.11
N LYS A 268 -9.80 15.05 2.73
CA LYS A 268 -9.97 16.35 2.06
C LYS A 268 -8.96 16.53 0.93
N LYS A 269 -7.68 16.20 1.15
CA LYS A 269 -6.62 16.25 0.13
C LYS A 269 -6.88 15.29 -1.03
N LEU A 270 -7.33 14.07 -0.75
CA LEU A 270 -7.56 13.03 -1.75
C LEU A 270 -8.86 13.19 -2.55
N LYS A 271 -9.83 13.96 -2.04
CA LYS A 271 -11.16 14.10 -2.65
C LYS A 271 -11.10 14.60 -4.10
N ALA A 272 -10.30 15.63 -4.38
CA ALA A 272 -10.20 16.20 -5.72
C ALA A 272 -9.49 15.25 -6.72
N PRO A 273 -8.28 14.72 -6.45
CA PRO A 273 -7.63 13.75 -7.34
C PRO A 273 -8.47 12.49 -7.59
N ARG A 274 -9.14 11.97 -6.55
CA ARG A 274 -10.00 10.80 -6.67
C ARG A 274 -11.20 11.06 -7.58
N GLN A 275 -11.80 12.24 -7.49
CA GLN A 275 -12.90 12.63 -8.37
C GLN A 275 -12.44 12.72 -9.83
N MET A 276 -11.25 13.29 -10.08
CA MET A 276 -10.67 13.36 -11.41
C MET A 276 -10.42 11.96 -12.02
N LEU A 277 -9.90 11.02 -11.23
CA LEU A 277 -9.68 9.63 -11.69
C LEU A 277 -11.01 8.93 -12.03
N ARG A 278 -12.01 9.06 -11.15
CA ARG A 278 -13.36 8.52 -11.38
C ARG A 278 -14.00 9.11 -12.64
N ASP A 279 -13.86 10.41 -12.84
CA ASP A 279 -14.42 11.08 -14.02
C ASP A 279 -13.70 10.66 -15.31
N ALA A 280 -12.37 10.49 -15.27
CA ALA A 280 -11.59 9.96 -16.39
C ALA A 280 -11.95 8.50 -16.72
N GLU A 281 -12.21 7.67 -15.72
CA GLU A 281 -12.64 6.29 -15.90
C GLU A 281 -14.07 6.21 -16.48
N ASN A 282 -14.99 7.01 -15.94
CA ASN A 282 -16.33 7.16 -16.49
C ASN A 282 -16.32 7.65 -17.94
N ALA A 283 -15.39 8.55 -18.29
CA ALA A 283 -15.20 9.01 -19.66
C ALA A 283 -14.71 7.89 -20.58
N LYS A 284 -13.75 7.06 -20.13
CA LYS A 284 -13.28 5.87 -20.88
C LYS A 284 -14.40 4.85 -21.10
N LEU A 285 -15.29 4.69 -20.13
CA LEU A 285 -16.44 3.78 -20.19
C LEU A 285 -17.65 4.36 -20.94
N GLY A 286 -17.57 5.60 -21.45
CA GLY A 286 -18.64 6.24 -22.22
C GLY A 286 -19.84 6.69 -21.39
N LEU A 287 -19.74 6.69 -20.05
CA LEU A 287 -20.81 7.10 -19.12
C LEU A 287 -21.00 8.63 -19.07
N TYR A 288 -20.07 9.39 -19.67
CA TYR A 288 -20.08 10.85 -19.73
C TYR A 288 -21.09 11.48 -20.71
N MET A 289 -22.03 10.70 -21.26
CA MET A 289 -23.17 11.26 -21.99
C MET A 289 -24.27 11.79 -21.06
N GLY A 290 -24.30 11.39 -19.78
CA GLY A 290 -25.38 11.73 -18.84
C GLY A 290 -25.34 13.15 -18.27
N LYS A 291 -24.16 13.64 -17.84
CA LYS A 291 -24.03 14.97 -17.19
C LYS A 291 -24.16 16.13 -18.20
N LEU A 292 -23.61 15.98 -19.40
CA LEU A 292 -23.81 16.92 -20.51
C LEU A 292 -25.25 16.89 -21.04
N ALA A 293 -25.90 15.71 -21.08
CA ALA A 293 -27.32 15.62 -21.44
C ALA A 293 -28.22 16.24 -20.36
N ALA A 294 -27.94 16.04 -19.07
CA ALA A 294 -28.71 16.67 -17.98
C ALA A 294 -28.54 18.19 -17.95
N GLN A 295 -27.33 18.72 -18.15
CA GLN A 295 -27.09 20.16 -18.31
C GLN A 295 -27.72 20.72 -19.59
N LYS A 296 -27.71 19.99 -20.72
CA LYS A 296 -28.46 20.37 -21.93
C LYS A 296 -29.96 20.34 -21.71
N LYS A 297 -30.50 19.36 -20.97
CA LYS A 297 -31.94 19.24 -20.68
C LYS A 297 -32.41 20.37 -19.76
N MET A 298 -31.64 20.70 -18.71
CA MET A 298 -31.89 21.87 -17.85
C MET A 298 -31.79 23.19 -18.62
N ARG A 299 -30.76 23.40 -19.45
CA ARG A 299 -30.66 24.58 -20.32
C ARG A 299 -31.81 24.66 -21.33
N SER A 300 -32.25 23.54 -21.90
CA SER A 300 -33.38 23.51 -22.82
C SER A 300 -34.71 23.82 -22.12
N HIS A 301 -34.89 23.39 -20.86
CA HIS A 301 -36.06 23.74 -20.06
C HIS A 301 -36.05 25.21 -19.64
N GLN A 302 -34.91 25.77 -19.25
CA GLN A 302 -34.76 27.20 -18.95
C GLN A 302 -34.96 28.08 -20.20
N VAL A 303 -34.45 27.68 -21.36
CA VAL A 303 -34.68 28.39 -22.63
C VAL A 303 -36.14 28.23 -23.08
N ALA A 304 -36.80 27.09 -22.85
CA ALA A 304 -38.22 26.92 -23.15
C ALA A 304 -39.14 27.75 -22.22
N LEU A 305 -38.79 27.88 -20.94
CA LEU A 305 -39.48 28.76 -19.98
C LEU A 305 -39.23 30.25 -20.28
N GLY A 306 -37.99 30.61 -20.62
CA GLY A 306 -37.62 31.97 -21.05
C GLY A 306 -38.30 32.37 -22.34
N ASN A 307 -38.36 31.47 -23.33
CA ASN A 307 -39.06 31.74 -24.59
C ASN A 307 -40.59 31.78 -24.41
N ARG A 308 -41.18 30.98 -23.50
CA ARG A 308 -42.62 31.13 -23.17
C ARG A 308 -42.93 32.49 -22.54
N LEU A 309 -42.06 32.98 -21.65
CA LEU A 309 -42.21 34.31 -21.02
C LEU A 309 -42.01 35.47 -22.00
N VAL A 310 -41.05 35.35 -22.92
CA VAL A 310 -40.80 36.35 -23.97
C VAL A 310 -41.97 36.43 -24.94
N TRP A 311 -42.56 35.29 -25.34
CA TRP A 311 -43.73 35.26 -26.22
C TRP A 311 -45.02 35.80 -25.57
N THR A 312 -45.18 35.67 -24.24
CA THR A 312 -46.31 36.30 -23.54
C THR A 312 -46.14 37.81 -23.40
N LEU A 313 -44.90 38.31 -23.24
CA LEU A 313 -44.63 39.75 -23.11
C LEU A 313 -44.69 40.50 -24.45
N THR A 314 -44.27 39.89 -25.57
CA THR A 314 -44.40 40.53 -26.90
C THR A 314 -45.85 40.61 -27.37
N LYS A 315 -46.72 39.66 -26.98
CA LYS A 315 -48.16 39.75 -27.29
C LYS A 315 -48.88 40.85 -26.48
N LEU A 316 -48.42 41.12 -25.26
CA LEU A 316 -48.97 42.19 -24.42
C LEU A 316 -48.52 43.58 -24.87
N SER A 317 -47.28 43.77 -25.37
CA SER A 317 -46.84 45.08 -25.86
C SER A 317 -47.48 45.47 -27.20
N LEU A 318 -47.77 44.49 -28.08
CA LEU A 318 -48.46 44.73 -29.36
C LEU A 318 -49.96 45.03 -29.20
N LEU A 319 -50.59 44.61 -28.08
CA LEU A 319 -51.97 44.99 -27.75
C LEU A 319 -52.06 46.40 -27.15
N TYR A 320 -51.00 46.90 -26.51
CA TYR A 320 -50.97 48.24 -25.92
C TYR A 320 -50.75 49.36 -26.96
N GLN A 321 -50.09 49.07 -28.08
CA GLN A 321 -49.87 50.05 -29.17
C GLN A 321 -51.02 50.15 -30.19
N ARG A 322 -52.13 49.43 -30.00
CA ARG A 322 -53.27 49.45 -30.93
C ARG A 322 -54.53 50.12 -30.38
N ASN A 323 -54.47 50.68 -29.16
CA ASN A 323 -55.56 51.35 -28.48
C ASN A 323 -55.20 52.77 -27.97
N ASN A 324 -54.16 53.39 -28.54
CA ASN A 324 -53.89 54.84 -28.42
C ASN A 324 -53.73 55.43 -29.82
#